data_AF-A0A8T4AQF1-F1
#
_entry.id   AF-A0A8T4AQF1-F1
#
_cell.length_a   1.000
_cell.length_b   1.000
_cell.length_c   1.000
_cell.angle_alpha   90.00
_cell.angle_beta   90.00
_cell.angle_gamma   90.00
#
_symmetry.space_group_name_H-M   'P 1'
#
loop_
_entity.id
_entity.type
_entity.pdbx_description
1 polymer ?
#
loop_
_entity_poly.entity_id
_entity_poly.type
_entity_poly.pdbx_seq_one_letter_code
_entity_poly.pdbx_strand_id
1 'polypeptide(L)'
;MNNAELTEKMIAMGKISLEFARTNRVTCHEDGVTRESDTDHSFMLGLIAGSFADTLLPRLDRGRVVEFALLHDLVEVYAGDVPTFKALSPDAQQKKDADEHAALLKIQTQFGEHFPWVHETIESYERKDTPEARFVKVIDKLVAKITNILNGGSTVKILKYTSEDVEQWKIDHNKWADQYLEEWPEIRPVWDNIVEKAYKTFAP
;
A
#
# COMPACT_ATOMS: atom_id res chain seq x y z
N MET A 1 -4.70 -13.00 -29.63
CA MET A 1 -3.34 -12.44 -29.58
C MET A 1 -2.36 -13.40 -30.24
N ASN A 2 -1.49 -12.92 -31.13
CA ASN A 2 -0.42 -13.74 -31.70
C ASN A 2 0.88 -13.65 -30.85
N ASN A 3 1.86 -14.52 -31.09
CA ASN A 3 3.09 -14.56 -30.28
C ASN A 3 3.89 -13.24 -30.30
N ALA A 4 3.89 -12.50 -31.41
CA ALA A 4 4.59 -11.23 -31.49
C ALA A 4 3.90 -10.16 -30.62
N GLU A 5 2.58 -10.08 -30.72
CA GLU A 5 1.76 -9.19 -29.89
C GLU A 5 1.88 -9.52 -28.40
N LEU A 6 1.88 -10.81 -28.03
CA LEU A 6 2.10 -11.25 -26.65
C LEU A 6 3.48 -10.84 -26.13
N THR A 7 4.50 -10.96 -26.98
CA THR A 7 5.87 -10.57 -26.62
C THR A 7 5.93 -9.08 -26.29
N GLU A 8 5.35 -8.21 -27.11
CA GLU A 8 5.31 -6.77 -26.85
C GLU A 8 4.57 -6.44 -25.55
N LYS A 9 3.46 -7.13 -25.27
CA LYS A 9 2.69 -6.93 -24.04
C LYS A 9 3.44 -7.41 -22.79
N MET A 10 4.19 -8.50 -22.88
CA MET A 10 5.07 -8.97 -21.79
C MET A 10 6.24 -8.02 -21.55
N ILE A 11 6.84 -7.47 -22.61
CA ILE A 11 7.89 -6.43 -22.48
C ILE A 11 7.30 -5.17 -21.83
N ALA A 12 6.09 -4.77 -22.21
CA ALA A 12 5.40 -3.64 -21.59
C ALA A 12 5.13 -3.87 -20.09
N MET A 13 4.78 -5.10 -19.69
CA MET A 13 4.65 -5.48 -18.28
C MET A 13 5.98 -5.35 -17.52
N GLY A 14 7.08 -5.83 -18.12
CA GLY A 14 8.42 -5.63 -17.56
C GLY A 14 8.75 -4.15 -17.42
N LYS A 15 8.46 -3.34 -18.44
CA LYS A 15 8.72 -1.89 -18.42
C LYS A 15 7.95 -1.18 -17.31
N ILE A 16 6.64 -1.40 -17.17
CA ILE A 16 5.84 -0.73 -16.12
C ILE A 16 6.33 -1.14 -14.72
N SER A 17 6.78 -2.39 -14.53
CA SER A 17 7.36 -2.81 -13.24
C SER A 17 8.65 -2.05 -12.88
N LEU A 18 9.49 -1.74 -13.87
CA LEU A 18 10.71 -0.93 -13.67
C LEU A 18 10.40 0.55 -13.47
N GLU A 19 9.32 1.05 -14.07
CA GLU A 19 8.82 2.41 -13.82
C GLU A 19 8.26 2.52 -12.40
N PHE A 20 7.51 1.51 -11.93
CA PHE A 20 6.98 1.43 -10.57
C PHE A 20 8.10 1.39 -9.52
N ALA A 21 9.18 0.66 -9.80
CA ALA A 21 10.36 0.62 -8.92
C ALA A 21 11.07 1.97 -8.76
N ARG A 22 10.73 2.98 -9.56
CA ARG A 22 11.30 4.34 -9.49
C ARG A 22 10.38 5.34 -8.80
N THR A 23 9.15 4.96 -8.48
CA THR A 23 8.27 5.79 -7.66
C THR A 23 8.67 5.59 -6.20
N ASN A 24 9.18 6.67 -5.59
CA ASN A 24 9.69 6.65 -4.23
C ASN A 24 8.67 7.22 -3.26
N ARG A 25 8.53 6.54 -2.12
CA ARG A 25 7.71 6.94 -0.99
C ARG A 25 8.46 7.88 -0.07
N VAL A 26 7.73 8.55 0.83
CA VAL A 26 8.35 9.34 1.91
C VAL A 26 8.99 8.46 2.99
N THR A 27 8.64 7.18 3.06
CA THR A 27 9.27 6.21 3.95
C THR A 27 10.68 5.86 3.48
N CYS A 28 11.52 5.43 4.41
CA CYS A 28 12.87 4.94 4.12
C CYS A 28 13.04 3.48 4.55
N HIS A 29 14.02 2.81 3.94
CA HIS A 29 14.56 1.52 4.39
C HIS A 29 15.12 1.61 5.81
N GLU A 30 15.57 0.49 6.38
CA GLU A 30 16.05 0.38 7.76
C GLU A 30 17.25 1.28 8.08
N ASP A 31 18.01 1.69 7.05
CA ASP A 31 19.11 2.65 7.19
C ASP A 31 18.64 4.09 7.49
N GLY A 32 17.34 4.37 7.34
CA GLY A 32 16.72 5.68 7.53
C GLY A 32 17.08 6.71 6.46
N VAL A 33 17.75 6.31 5.38
CA VAL A 33 18.30 7.18 4.33
C VAL A 33 17.81 6.79 2.94
N THR A 34 17.88 5.50 2.60
CA THR A 34 17.45 4.98 1.30
C THR A 34 15.93 5.03 1.22
N ARG A 35 15.39 5.68 0.19
CA ARG A 35 13.93 5.79 0.01
C ARG A 35 13.35 4.42 -0.32
N GLU A 36 12.23 4.11 0.32
CA GLU A 36 11.39 2.98 -0.06
C GLU A 36 10.73 3.29 -1.41
N SER A 37 10.85 2.39 -2.38
CA SER A 37 10.07 2.45 -3.62
C SER A 37 8.71 1.77 -3.45
N ASP A 38 7.74 2.06 -4.33
CA ASP A 38 6.46 1.36 -4.27
C ASP A 38 6.58 -0.14 -4.55
N THR A 39 7.64 -0.57 -5.27
CA THR A 39 7.95 -1.99 -5.38
C THR A 39 8.45 -2.60 -4.08
N ASP A 40 9.26 -1.89 -3.29
CA ASP A 40 9.72 -2.37 -1.98
C ASP A 40 8.52 -2.51 -1.03
N HIS A 41 7.67 -1.49 -1.00
CA HIS A 41 6.43 -1.46 -0.21
C HIS A 41 5.49 -2.61 -0.59
N SER A 42 5.18 -2.74 -1.89
CA SER A 42 4.27 -3.77 -2.40
C SER A 42 4.81 -5.19 -2.17
N PHE A 43 6.13 -5.38 -2.31
CA PHE A 43 6.78 -6.65 -2.01
C PHE A 43 6.67 -7.01 -0.52
N MET A 44 7.03 -6.07 0.36
CA MET A 44 6.90 -6.25 1.81
C MET A 44 5.45 -6.48 2.24
N LEU A 45 4.49 -5.74 1.67
CA LEU A 45 3.06 -5.94 1.89
C LEU A 45 2.63 -7.35 1.49
N GLY A 46 3.07 -7.84 0.34
CA GLY A 46 2.79 -9.22 -0.12
C GLY A 46 3.33 -10.28 0.85
N LEU A 47 4.55 -10.11 1.34
CA LEU A 47 5.15 -11.02 2.33
C LEU A 47 4.35 -11.03 3.64
N ILE A 48 4.01 -9.85 4.17
CA ILE A 48 3.34 -9.71 5.46
C ILE A 48 1.88 -10.15 5.37
N ALA A 49 1.13 -9.62 4.40
CA ALA A 49 -0.28 -9.96 4.21
C ALA A 49 -0.46 -11.44 3.85
N GLY A 50 0.41 -11.98 2.98
CA GLY A 50 0.41 -13.40 2.65
C GLY A 50 0.67 -14.28 3.87
N SER A 51 1.58 -13.89 4.78
CA SER A 51 1.87 -14.62 6.01
C SER A 51 0.70 -14.60 7.00
N PHE A 52 0.01 -13.46 7.13
CA PHE A 52 -1.21 -13.35 7.94
C PHE A 52 -2.34 -14.21 7.37
N ALA A 53 -2.55 -14.18 6.05
CA ALA A 53 -3.55 -14.99 5.37
C ALA A 53 -3.31 -16.49 5.61
N ASP A 54 -2.05 -16.94 5.46
CA ASP A 54 -1.66 -18.34 5.66
C ASP A 54 -1.82 -18.80 7.13
N THR A 55 -1.43 -17.94 8.08
CA THR A 55 -1.32 -18.33 9.50
C THR A 55 -2.61 -18.15 10.29
N LEU A 56 -3.32 -17.03 10.07
CA LEU A 56 -4.43 -16.61 10.92
C LEU A 56 -5.78 -16.58 10.18
N LEU A 57 -5.76 -16.48 8.84
CA LEU A 57 -6.96 -16.25 8.04
C LEU A 57 -7.05 -17.25 6.88
N PRO A 58 -7.06 -18.58 7.12
CA PRO A 58 -7.06 -19.61 6.07
C PRO A 58 -8.31 -19.58 5.16
N ARG A 59 -9.29 -18.73 5.51
CA ARG A 59 -10.49 -18.42 4.69
C ARG A 59 -10.20 -17.50 3.51
N LEU A 60 -9.10 -16.76 3.54
CA LEU A 60 -8.70 -15.86 2.47
C LEU A 60 -7.89 -16.60 1.42
N ASP A 61 -8.08 -16.26 0.14
CA ASP A 61 -7.18 -16.73 -0.91
C ASP A 61 -5.85 -15.99 -0.79
N ARG A 62 -4.81 -16.68 -0.31
CA ARG A 62 -3.45 -16.14 -0.19
C ARG A 62 -2.89 -15.62 -1.51
N GLY A 63 -3.17 -16.31 -2.62
CA GLY A 63 -2.74 -15.88 -3.95
C GLY A 63 -3.37 -14.55 -4.32
N ARG A 64 -4.67 -14.39 -4.06
CA ARG A 64 -5.40 -13.15 -4.29
C ARG A 64 -4.93 -12.01 -3.39
N VAL A 65 -4.63 -12.29 -2.12
CA VAL A 65 -4.01 -11.32 -1.18
C VAL A 65 -2.68 -10.79 -1.71
N VAL A 66 -1.81 -11.67 -2.20
CA VAL A 66 -0.52 -11.26 -2.78
C VAL A 66 -0.73 -10.49 -4.08
N GLU A 67 -1.70 -10.86 -4.91
CA GLU A 67 -2.01 -10.12 -6.14
C GLU A 67 -2.46 -8.68 -5.85
N PHE A 68 -3.36 -8.49 -4.89
CA PHE A 68 -3.76 -7.15 -4.44
C PHE A 68 -2.56 -6.37 -3.91
N ALA A 69 -1.71 -6.98 -3.08
CA ALA A 69 -0.51 -6.32 -2.56
C ALA A 69 0.43 -5.84 -3.68
N LEU A 70 0.61 -6.63 -4.74
CA LEU A 70 1.48 -6.28 -5.86
C LEU A 70 0.93 -5.15 -6.75
N LEU A 71 -0.40 -5.05 -6.88
CA LEU A 71 -1.03 -4.17 -7.86
C LEU A 71 -1.68 -2.92 -7.28
N HIS A 72 -1.98 -2.89 -5.98
CA HIS A 72 -2.83 -1.86 -5.39
C HIS A 72 -2.44 -0.42 -5.74
N ASP A 73 -1.14 -0.12 -5.66
CA ASP A 73 -0.57 1.21 -5.92
C ASP A 73 0.04 1.33 -7.33
N LEU A 74 -0.20 0.39 -8.27
CA LEU A 74 0.41 0.44 -9.61
C LEU A 74 0.02 1.72 -10.40
N VAL A 75 -1.11 2.36 -10.06
CA VAL A 75 -1.50 3.67 -10.60
C VAL A 75 -0.48 4.78 -10.31
N GLU A 76 0.31 4.64 -9.24
CA GLU A 76 1.33 5.61 -8.81
C GLU A 76 2.51 5.70 -9.79
N VAL A 77 2.66 4.74 -10.71
CA VAL A 77 3.57 4.88 -11.88
C VAL A 77 3.27 6.15 -12.68
N TYR A 78 1.99 6.55 -12.76
CA TYR A 78 1.55 7.71 -13.53
C TYR A 78 1.05 8.86 -12.66
N ALA A 79 0.43 8.56 -11.50
CA ALA A 79 -0.07 9.58 -10.58
C ALA A 79 1.03 10.12 -9.63
N GLY A 80 2.07 9.32 -9.37
CA GLY A 80 3.03 9.54 -8.29
C GLY A 80 2.49 9.15 -6.91
N ASP A 81 3.37 8.79 -5.98
CA ASP A 81 3.01 8.57 -4.57
C ASP A 81 2.67 9.91 -3.91
N VAL A 82 1.49 9.97 -3.28
CA VAL A 82 1.05 11.12 -2.50
C VAL A 82 1.00 10.72 -1.02
N PRO A 83 1.94 11.21 -0.19
CA PRO A 83 2.02 10.82 1.21
C PRO A 83 0.72 11.11 1.98
N THR A 84 0.14 10.07 2.58
CA THR A 84 -1.15 10.16 3.31
C THR A 84 -1.03 10.70 4.74
N PHE A 85 0.17 11.10 5.17
CA PHE A 85 0.44 11.45 6.57
C PHE A 85 -0.18 12.80 7.01
N LYS A 86 -0.50 13.71 6.07
CA LYS A 86 -1.29 14.92 6.36
C LYS A 86 -2.60 14.86 5.61
N ALA A 87 -3.68 15.30 6.26
CA ALA A 87 -4.94 15.50 5.58
C ALA A 87 -4.72 16.45 4.39
N LEU A 88 -5.00 15.96 3.19
CA LEU A 88 -4.98 16.78 1.99
C LEU A 88 -6.10 17.82 2.10
N SER A 89 -5.89 19.01 1.54
CA SER A 89 -7.01 19.93 1.31
C SER A 89 -8.03 19.26 0.38
N PRO A 90 -9.32 19.65 0.41
CA PRO A 90 -10.31 19.11 -0.51
C PRO A 90 -9.87 19.19 -1.98
N ASP A 91 -9.26 20.31 -2.38
CA ASP A 91 -8.73 20.50 -3.74
C ASP A 91 -7.57 19.54 -4.06
N ALA A 92 -6.65 19.33 -3.11
CA ALA A 92 -5.54 18.41 -3.29
C ALA A 92 -6.00 16.95 -3.34
N GLN A 93 -7.01 16.59 -2.54
CA GLN A 93 -7.64 15.28 -2.59
C GLN A 93 -8.33 15.06 -3.94
N GLN A 94 -9.14 16.03 -4.40
CA GLN A 94 -9.80 15.95 -5.70
C GLN A 94 -8.80 15.82 -6.84
N LYS A 95 -7.68 16.54 -6.77
CA LYS A 95 -6.60 16.42 -7.75
C LYS A 95 -5.98 15.01 -7.73
N LYS A 96 -5.66 14.48 -6.54
CA LYS A 96 -5.13 13.11 -6.38
C LYS A 96 -6.07 12.09 -7.01
N ASP A 97 -7.35 12.14 -6.68
CA ASP A 97 -8.36 11.21 -7.19
C ASP A 97 -8.48 11.29 -8.73
N ALA A 98 -8.39 12.50 -9.29
CA ALA A 98 -8.40 12.71 -10.74
C ALA A 98 -7.15 12.17 -11.44
N ASP A 99 -5.98 12.36 -10.84
CA ASP A 99 -4.70 11.86 -11.36
C ASP A 99 -4.65 10.31 -11.31
N GLU A 100 -5.10 9.69 -10.21
CA GLU A 100 -5.22 8.24 -10.06
C GLU A 100 -6.23 7.63 -11.04
N HIS A 101 -7.37 8.31 -11.25
CA HIS A 101 -8.34 7.88 -12.25
C HIS A 101 -7.76 7.91 -13.68
N ALA A 102 -7.05 8.99 -14.04
CA ALA A 102 -6.38 9.09 -15.33
C ALA A 102 -5.28 8.02 -15.49
N ALA A 103 -4.54 7.72 -14.43
CA ALA A 103 -3.55 6.65 -14.39
C ALA A 103 -4.18 5.27 -14.63
N LEU A 104 -5.30 4.98 -13.97
CA LEU A 104 -6.06 3.74 -14.16
C LEU A 104 -6.53 3.57 -15.61
N LEU A 105 -7.10 4.62 -16.22
CA LEU A 105 -7.53 4.59 -17.63
C LEU A 105 -6.35 4.31 -18.58
N LYS A 106 -5.16 4.81 -18.25
CA LYS A 106 -3.94 4.55 -19.02
C LYS A 106 -3.51 3.08 -18.89
N ILE A 107 -3.53 2.51 -17.68
CA ILE A 107 -3.25 1.08 -17.44
C ILE A 107 -4.26 0.22 -18.20
N GLN A 108 -5.55 0.56 -18.13
CA GLN A 108 -6.62 -0.12 -18.85
C GLN A 108 -6.39 -0.07 -20.38
N THR A 109 -5.99 1.08 -20.92
CA THR A 109 -5.67 1.21 -22.35
C THR A 109 -4.46 0.36 -22.75
N GLN A 110 -3.44 0.28 -21.89
CA GLN A 110 -2.22 -0.47 -22.18
C GLN A 110 -2.40 -1.99 -22.11
N PHE A 111 -3.13 -2.46 -21.09
CA PHE A 111 -3.17 -3.87 -20.71
C PHE A 111 -4.57 -4.48 -20.74
N GLY A 112 -5.65 -3.70 -20.66
CA GLY A 112 -7.01 -4.18 -20.40
C GLY A 112 -7.57 -5.15 -21.43
N GLU A 113 -7.17 -5.04 -22.70
CA GLU A 113 -7.62 -5.98 -23.75
C GLU A 113 -7.10 -7.42 -23.52
N HIS A 114 -5.96 -7.58 -22.85
CA HIS A 114 -5.24 -8.85 -22.80
C HIS A 114 -4.92 -9.34 -21.40
N PHE A 115 -4.72 -8.42 -20.47
CA PHE A 115 -4.47 -8.65 -19.06
C PHE A 115 -5.47 -7.80 -18.25
N PRO A 116 -6.80 -8.04 -18.41
CA PRO A 116 -7.81 -7.25 -17.73
C PRO A 116 -7.65 -7.31 -16.21
N TRP A 117 -7.19 -8.44 -15.67
CA TRP A 117 -6.93 -8.64 -14.25
C TRP A 117 -6.09 -7.53 -13.59
N VAL A 118 -5.19 -6.86 -14.33
CA VAL A 118 -4.36 -5.77 -13.79
C VAL A 118 -5.20 -4.59 -13.30
N HIS A 119 -6.05 -4.04 -14.17
CA HIS A 119 -6.91 -2.90 -13.79
C HIS A 119 -8.08 -3.35 -12.90
N GLU A 120 -8.64 -4.53 -13.15
CA GLU A 120 -9.73 -5.09 -12.34
C GLU A 120 -9.32 -5.30 -10.88
N THR A 121 -8.08 -5.70 -10.63
CA THR A 121 -7.54 -5.85 -9.26
C THR A 121 -7.35 -4.51 -8.59
N ILE A 122 -6.85 -3.49 -9.28
CA ILE A 122 -6.75 -2.12 -8.74
C ILE A 122 -8.15 -1.59 -8.37
N GLU A 123 -9.11 -1.74 -9.27
CA GLU A 123 -10.47 -1.26 -9.03
C GLU A 123 -11.17 -2.02 -7.90
N SER A 124 -10.98 -3.34 -7.80
CA SER A 124 -11.51 -4.16 -6.71
C SER A 124 -10.89 -3.78 -5.36
N TYR A 125 -9.59 -3.45 -5.33
CA TYR A 125 -8.92 -2.94 -4.14
C TYR A 125 -9.56 -1.65 -3.65
N GLU A 126 -9.78 -0.69 -4.55
CA GLU A 126 -10.40 0.60 -4.20
C GLU A 126 -11.88 0.48 -3.81
N ARG A 127 -12.64 -0.34 -4.53
CA ARG A 127 -14.04 -0.64 -4.18
C ARG A 127 -14.18 -1.43 -2.88
N LYS A 128 -13.13 -2.14 -2.44
CA LYS A 128 -13.15 -3.00 -1.25
C LYS A 128 -14.25 -4.07 -1.31
N ASP A 129 -14.54 -4.55 -2.52
CA ASP A 129 -15.68 -5.43 -2.80
C ASP A 129 -15.40 -6.90 -2.45
N THR A 130 -14.13 -7.29 -2.31
CA THR A 130 -13.73 -8.63 -1.84
C THR A 130 -13.16 -8.61 -0.41
N PRO A 131 -13.28 -9.72 0.34
CA PRO A 131 -12.65 -9.87 1.65
C PRO A 131 -11.12 -9.64 1.59
N GLU A 132 -10.46 -10.16 0.56
CA GLU A 132 -9.02 -10.00 0.35
C GLU A 132 -8.63 -8.54 0.08
N ALA A 133 -9.40 -7.80 -0.73
CA ALA A 133 -9.17 -6.37 -0.94
C ALA A 133 -9.25 -5.57 0.37
N ARG A 134 -10.29 -5.82 1.17
CA ARG A 134 -10.45 -5.18 2.49
C ARG A 134 -9.30 -5.52 3.43
N PHE A 135 -8.93 -6.80 3.46
CA PHE A 135 -7.83 -7.29 4.29
C PHE A 135 -6.49 -6.65 3.90
N VAL A 136 -6.15 -6.59 2.61
CA VAL A 136 -4.89 -5.97 2.15
C VAL A 136 -4.87 -4.48 2.47
N LYS A 137 -6.00 -3.76 2.34
CA LYS A 137 -6.09 -2.33 2.73
C LYS A 137 -5.80 -2.13 4.22
N VAL A 138 -6.15 -3.10 5.06
CA VAL A 138 -5.79 -3.11 6.50
C VAL A 138 -4.30 -3.30 6.68
N ILE A 139 -3.73 -4.35 6.10
CA ILE A 139 -2.30 -4.64 6.30
C ILE A 139 -1.41 -3.55 5.69
N ASP A 140 -1.80 -2.93 4.58
CA ASP A 140 -1.12 -1.78 3.98
C ASP A 140 -0.86 -0.66 5.01
N LYS A 141 -1.87 -0.33 5.83
CA LYS A 141 -1.74 0.66 6.92
C LYS A 141 -0.83 0.21 8.07
N LEU A 142 -0.60 -1.09 8.22
CA LEU A 142 0.32 -1.65 9.22
C LEU A 142 1.77 -1.60 8.75
N VAL A 143 2.01 -1.82 7.45
CA VAL A 143 3.35 -1.92 6.87
C VAL A 143 4.17 -0.65 7.09
N ALA A 144 3.56 0.53 6.94
CA ALA A 144 4.22 1.81 7.24
C ALA A 144 4.66 1.94 8.71
N LYS A 145 4.06 1.20 9.65
CA LYS A 145 4.48 1.18 11.06
C LYS A 145 5.68 0.25 11.26
N ILE A 146 5.73 -0.85 10.51
CA ILE A 146 6.83 -1.81 10.54
C ILE A 146 8.12 -1.16 10.03
N THR A 147 8.09 -0.48 8.88
CA THR A 147 9.27 0.25 8.36
C THR A 147 9.76 1.30 9.35
N ASN A 148 8.83 2.04 9.94
CA ASN A 148 9.10 3.03 10.97
C ASN A 148 9.74 2.44 12.25
N ILE A 149 9.36 1.21 12.65
CA ILE A 149 10.05 0.50 13.74
C ILE A 149 11.50 0.20 13.34
N LEU A 150 11.71 -0.27 12.11
CA LEU A 150 13.03 -0.70 11.62
C LEU A 150 13.99 0.47 11.44
N ASN A 151 13.51 1.62 10.99
CA ASN A 151 14.33 2.78 10.65
C ASN A 151 14.37 3.88 11.73
N GLY A 152 13.85 3.59 12.93
CA GLY A 152 13.87 4.52 14.05
C GLY A 152 13.00 5.77 13.83
N GLY A 153 11.83 5.60 13.21
CA GLY A 153 10.87 6.67 12.95
C GLY A 153 11.37 7.72 11.96
N SER A 154 12.11 7.32 10.93
CA SER A 154 12.72 8.24 9.96
C SER A 154 11.68 9.15 9.31
N THR A 155 10.50 8.63 8.96
CA THR A 155 9.40 9.39 8.37
C THR A 155 8.92 10.52 9.28
N VAL A 156 8.84 10.27 10.60
CA VAL A 156 8.46 11.29 11.60
C VAL A 156 9.44 12.46 11.60
N LYS A 157 10.75 12.15 11.52
CA LYS A 157 11.82 13.15 11.48
C LYS A 157 11.82 13.94 10.16
N ILE A 158 11.68 13.24 9.03
CA ILE A 158 11.66 13.84 7.69
C ILE A 158 10.48 14.80 7.54
N LEU A 159 9.30 14.39 8.01
CA LEU A 159 8.07 15.20 7.95
C LEU A 159 7.98 16.24 9.07
N LYS A 160 8.94 16.25 10.01
CA LYS A 160 9.03 17.16 11.15
C LYS A 160 7.78 17.13 12.02
N TYR A 161 7.26 15.94 12.28
CA TYR A 161 6.13 15.77 13.18
C TYR A 161 6.53 16.07 14.62
N THR A 162 5.64 16.77 15.32
CA THR A 162 5.75 17.04 16.74
C THR A 162 5.21 15.86 17.55
N SER A 163 5.48 15.84 18.86
CA SER A 163 4.88 14.85 19.76
C SER A 163 3.35 14.91 19.78
N GLU A 164 2.77 16.10 19.59
CA GLU A 164 1.32 16.29 19.50
C GLU A 164 0.76 15.66 18.21
N ASP A 165 1.45 15.86 17.08
CA ASP A 165 1.05 15.22 15.83
C ASP A 165 1.11 13.68 15.92
N VAL A 166 2.13 13.13 16.57
CA VAL A 166 2.28 11.69 16.77
C VAL A 166 1.17 11.12 17.66
N GLU A 167 0.77 11.83 18.72
CA GLU A 167 -0.32 11.40 19.58
C GLU A 167 -1.67 11.50 18.86
N GLN A 168 -1.92 12.57 18.11
CA GLN A 168 -3.12 12.69 17.29
C GLN A 168 -3.19 11.57 16.24
N TRP A 169 -2.06 11.28 15.59
CA TRP A 169 -1.95 10.19 14.63
C TRP A 169 -2.27 8.83 15.24
N LYS A 170 -1.88 8.60 16.49
CA LYS A 170 -2.22 7.39 17.26
C LYS A 170 -3.71 7.28 17.51
N ILE A 171 -4.36 8.37 17.91
CA ILE A 171 -5.81 8.41 18.13
C ILE A 171 -6.55 8.09 16.83
N ASP A 172 -6.19 8.75 15.73
CA ASP A 172 -6.83 8.57 14.43
C ASP A 172 -6.64 7.14 13.91
N HIS A 173 -5.45 6.58 14.08
CA HIS A 173 -5.17 5.19 13.72
C HIS A 173 -5.95 4.18 14.54
N ASN A 174 -6.10 4.38 15.85
CA ASN A 174 -6.86 3.47 16.69
C ASN A 174 -8.34 3.51 16.31
N LYS A 175 -8.90 4.70 16.07
CA LYS A 175 -10.27 4.85 15.58
C LYS A 175 -10.48 4.16 14.23
N TRP A 176 -9.53 4.31 13.31
CA TRP A 176 -9.54 3.62 12.03
C TRP A 176 -9.45 2.10 12.22
N ALA A 177 -8.53 1.64 13.07
CA ALA A 177 -8.34 0.23 13.36
C ALA A 177 -9.62 -0.41 13.93
N ASP A 178 -10.31 0.26 14.86
CA ASP A 178 -11.58 -0.22 15.40
C ASP A 178 -12.66 -0.38 14.31
N GLN A 179 -12.69 0.51 13.31
CA GLN A 179 -13.64 0.40 12.20
C GLN A 179 -13.34 -0.77 11.24
N TYR A 180 -12.05 -1.04 10.96
CA TYR A 180 -11.67 -1.97 9.89
C TYR A 180 -11.16 -3.33 10.38
N LEU A 181 -10.79 -3.46 11.66
CA LEU A 181 -10.34 -4.74 12.25
C LEU A 181 -11.48 -5.60 12.78
N GLU A 182 -12.71 -5.09 12.89
CA GLU A 182 -13.88 -5.89 13.31
C GLU A 182 -14.09 -7.13 12.42
N GLU A 183 -13.75 -7.05 11.14
CA GLU A 183 -13.81 -8.19 10.20
C GLU A 183 -12.67 -9.22 10.41
N TRP A 184 -11.60 -8.81 11.10
CA TRP A 184 -10.36 -9.57 11.28
C TRP A 184 -9.94 -9.62 12.76
N PRO A 185 -10.78 -10.12 13.68
CA PRO A 185 -10.45 -10.14 15.10
C PRO A 185 -9.16 -10.94 15.40
N GLU A 186 -8.81 -11.91 14.55
CA GLU A 186 -7.62 -12.75 14.71
C GLU A 186 -6.31 -11.98 14.58
N ILE A 187 -6.27 -10.89 13.80
CA ILE A 187 -5.05 -10.08 13.62
C ILE A 187 -4.89 -9.00 14.68
N ARG A 188 -5.96 -8.65 15.42
CA ARG A 188 -5.98 -7.54 16.39
C ARG A 188 -4.84 -7.62 17.43
N PRO A 189 -4.53 -8.78 18.06
CA PRO A 189 -3.43 -8.85 19.01
C PRO A 189 -2.06 -8.54 18.39
N VAL A 190 -1.81 -8.98 17.15
CA VAL A 190 -0.55 -8.71 16.46
C VAL A 190 -0.47 -7.25 16.02
N TRP A 191 -1.59 -6.71 15.53
CA TRP A 191 -1.73 -5.30 15.17
C TRP A 191 -1.39 -4.39 16.36
N ASP A 192 -2.05 -4.58 17.50
CA ASP A 192 -1.87 -3.76 18.69
C ASP A 192 -0.40 -3.79 19.17
N ASN A 193 0.23 -4.96 19.14
CA ASN A 193 1.65 -5.11 19.48
C ASN A 193 2.60 -4.34 18.54
N ILE A 194 2.33 -4.34 17.22
CA ILE A 194 3.14 -3.59 16.25
C ILE A 194 2.90 -2.10 16.42
N VAL A 195 1.64 -1.68 16.58
CA VAL A 195 1.26 -0.29 16.81
C VAL A 195 1.94 0.26 18.07
N GLU A 196 1.87 -0.46 19.18
CA GLU A 196 2.51 -0.05 20.44
C GLU A 196 4.04 0.10 20.26
N LYS A 197 4.69 -0.84 19.58
CA LYS A 197 6.12 -0.77 19.27
C LYS A 197 6.46 0.45 18.41
N ALA A 198 5.68 0.72 17.36
CA ALA A 198 5.91 1.85 16.48
C ALA A 198 5.82 3.18 17.24
N TYR A 199 4.77 3.36 18.06
CA TYR A 199 4.61 4.60 18.85
C TYR A 199 5.68 4.78 19.93
N LYS A 200 6.25 3.70 20.47
CA LYS A 200 7.45 3.80 21.34
C LYS A 200 8.68 4.26 20.58
N THR A 201 8.83 3.88 19.31
CA THR A 201 9.93 4.33 18.44
C THR A 201 9.79 5.81 18.04
N PHE A 202 8.57 6.35 18.01
CA PHE A 202 8.29 7.74 17.66
C PHE A 202 8.48 8.73 18.80
N ALA A 203 8.55 8.25 20.05
CA ALA A 203 8.76 9.10 21.22
C ALA A 203 10.19 9.68 21.19
N PRO A 204 10.34 11.01 21.36
CA PRO A 204 11.65 11.65 21.41
C PRO A 204 12.52 11.20 22.60
#